data_AF-A0AAU9H7B6-F1
#
_entry.id   AF-A0AAU9H7B6-F1
#
_cell.length_a   1.000
_cell.length_b   1.000
_cell.length_c   1.000
_cell.angle_alpha   90.00
_cell.angle_beta   90.00
_cell.angle_gamma   90.00
#
_symmetry.space_group_name_H-M   'P 1'
#
loop_
_entity.id
_entity.type
_entity.pdbx_description
1 polymer ?
#
loop_
_entity_poly.entity_id
_entity_poly.type
_entity_poly.pdbx_seq_one_letter_code
_entity_poly.pdbx_strand_id
1 'polypeptide(L)'
;MNNLKKVLLAGIGLTAMTVDKADSFVQELVEKGRLTVEESKELEQELKRQSKEESQEFLAKLDAKKTSVEYATKDDVRRLEEKLDALLSQNK
;
A
#
# COMPACT_ATOMS: atom_id res chain seq x y z
N MET A 1 -17.08 1.30 15.18
CA MET A 1 -16.33 1.33 13.90
C MET A 1 -15.72 -0.02 13.49
N ASN A 2 -15.08 -0.80 14.38
CA ASN A 2 -14.42 -2.07 13.99
C ASN A 2 -15.34 -3.17 13.42
N ASN A 3 -16.63 -3.18 13.77
CA ASN A 3 -17.55 -4.21 13.29
C ASN A 3 -17.88 -4.03 11.79
N LEU A 4 -18.04 -2.78 11.34
CA LEU A 4 -18.38 -2.51 9.95
C LEU A 4 -17.22 -2.83 9.02
N LYS A 5 -15.99 -2.48 9.42
CA LYS A 5 -14.77 -2.87 8.71
C LYS A 5 -14.62 -4.39 8.59
N LYS A 6 -14.94 -5.12 9.68
CA LYS A 6 -14.94 -6.60 9.69
C LYS A 6 -16.02 -7.20 8.79
N VAL A 7 -17.20 -6.60 8.76
CA VAL A 7 -18.29 -7.02 7.85
C VAL A 7 -17.90 -6.76 6.40
N LEU A 8 -17.27 -5.61 6.11
CA LEU A 8 -16.74 -5.29 4.79
C LEU A 8 -15.71 -6.33 4.35
N LEU A 9 -14.75 -6.62 5.23
CA LEU A 9 -13.71 -7.65 5.03
C LEU A 9 -14.30 -9.04 4.83
N ALA A 10 -15.33 -9.41 5.60
CA ALA A 10 -15.95 -10.73 5.54
C ALA A 10 -16.86 -10.89 4.31
N GLY A 11 -17.52 -9.82 3.88
CA GLY A 11 -18.41 -9.83 2.74
C GLY A 11 -17.68 -9.73 1.40
N ILE A 12 -16.80 -8.73 1.26
CA ILE A 12 -16.07 -8.47 0.01
C ILE A 12 -14.76 -9.26 -0.05
N GLY A 13 -14.15 -9.56 1.10
CA GLY A 13 -12.82 -10.15 1.18
C GLY A 13 -11.71 -9.10 1.10
N LEU A 14 -10.56 -9.38 1.74
CA LEU A 14 -9.38 -8.50 1.71
C LEU A 14 -8.82 -8.29 0.29
N THR A 15 -8.76 -9.37 -0.51
CA THR A 15 -8.09 -9.36 -1.82
C THR A 15 -8.86 -8.60 -2.89
N ALA A 16 -10.19 -8.52 -2.75
CA ALA A 16 -11.07 -7.81 -3.68
C ALA A 16 -11.50 -6.43 -3.15
N MET A 17 -11.00 -6.02 -1.98
CA MET A 17 -11.33 -4.74 -1.37
C MET A 17 -10.59 -3.63 -2.10
N THR A 18 -11.31 -2.89 -2.95
CA THR A 18 -10.88 -1.62 -3.53
C THR A 18 -11.62 -0.47 -2.86
N VAL A 19 -11.15 0.77 -3.03
CA VAL A 19 -11.82 1.97 -2.51
C VAL A 19 -13.26 2.05 -3.05
N ASP A 20 -13.43 1.87 -4.37
CA ASP A 20 -14.76 1.91 -5.01
C ASP A 20 -15.71 0.82 -4.48
N LYS A 21 -15.19 -0.40 -4.25
CA LYS A 21 -15.97 -1.51 -3.67
C LYS A 21 -16.36 -1.21 -2.23
N ALA A 22 -15.46 -0.65 -1.44
CA ALA A 22 -15.74 -0.26 -0.07
C ALA A 22 -16.81 0.83 0.00
N ASP A 23 -16.68 1.88 -0.80
CA ASP A 23 -17.63 3.00 -0.83
C ASP A 23 -19.02 2.54 -1.29
N SER A 24 -19.10 1.72 -2.35
CA SER A 24 -20.38 1.19 -2.84
C SER A 24 -21.12 0.35 -1.80
N PHE A 25 -20.40 -0.47 -1.02
CA PHE A 25 -21.01 -1.29 0.03
C PHE A 25 -21.46 -0.45 1.23
N VAL A 26 -20.69 0.59 1.58
CA VAL A 26 -21.08 1.53 2.65
C VAL A 26 -22.34 2.30 2.24
N GLN A 27 -22.42 2.76 0.99
CA GLN A 27 -23.63 3.40 0.46
C GLN A 27 -24.83 2.46 0.48
N GLU A 28 -24.66 1.19 0.09
CA GLU A 28 -25.73 0.19 0.13
C GLU A 28 -26.29 -0.01 1.55
N LEU A 29 -25.43 0.08 2.57
CA LEU A 29 -25.87 0.00 3.97
C LEU A 29 -26.60 1.25 4.43
N VAL A 30 -26.24 2.43 3.91
CA VAL A 30 -26.97 3.68 4.16
C VAL A 30 -28.36 3.64 3.53
N GLU A 31 -28.44 3.21 2.27
CA GLU A 31 -29.71 3.07 1.54
C GLU A 31 -30.65 2.06 2.21
N LYS A 32 -30.10 0.97 2.76
CA LYS A 32 -30.86 -0.03 3.52
C LYS A 32 -31.19 0.41 4.95
N GLY A 33 -30.83 1.62 5.35
CA GLY A 33 -31.06 2.15 6.70
C GLY A 33 -30.29 1.41 7.80
N ARG A 34 -29.26 0.64 7.44
CA ARG A 34 -28.41 -0.09 8.40
C ARG A 34 -27.22 0.74 8.88
N LEU A 35 -26.97 1.87 8.22
CA LEU A 35 -25.95 2.85 8.56
C LEU A 35 -26.54 4.25 8.36
N THR A 36 -26.20 5.19 9.22
CA THR A 36 -26.59 6.60 9.02
C THR A 36 -25.62 7.32 8.08
N VAL A 37 -26.06 8.45 7.51
CA VAL A 37 -25.18 9.29 6.67
C VAL A 37 -23.99 9.83 7.47
N GLU A 38 -24.21 10.21 8.74
CA GLU A 38 -23.14 10.69 9.64
C GLU A 38 -22.06 9.61 9.84
N GLU A 39 -22.49 8.39 10.19
CA GLU A 39 -21.58 7.25 10.40
C GLU A 39 -20.85 6.85 9.12
N SER A 40 -21.49 7.00 7.95
CA SER A 40 -20.84 6.70 6.67
C SER A 40 -19.66 7.64 6.38
N LYS A 41 -19.80 8.93 6.71
CA LYS A 41 -18.74 9.93 6.56
C LYS A 41 -17.61 9.72 7.56
N GLU A 42 -17.96 9.40 8.80
CA GLU A 42 -16.97 9.07 9.84
C GLU A 42 -16.15 7.84 9.43
N LEU A 43 -16.81 6.81 8.92
CA LEU A 43 -16.15 5.60 8.44
C LEU A 43 -15.20 5.90 7.27
N GLU A 44 -15.60 6.73 6.31
CA GLU A 44 -14.76 7.11 5.17
C GLU A 44 -13.47 7.83 5.63
N GLN A 45 -13.59 8.76 6.59
CA GLN A 45 -12.45 9.45 7.17
C GLN A 45 -11.53 8.48 7.91
N GLU A 46 -12.08 7.58 8.71
CA GLU A 46 -11.31 6.60 9.46
C GLU A 46 -10.62 5.58 8.54
N LEU A 47 -11.28 5.15 7.46
CA LEU A 47 -10.70 4.31 6.42
C LEU A 47 -9.48 4.97 5.76
N LYS A 48 -9.62 6.24 5.36
CA LYS A 48 -8.53 7.02 4.76
C LYS A 48 -7.38 7.21 5.73
N ARG A 49 -7.68 7.54 6.99
CA ARG A 49 -6.68 7.72 8.06
C ARG A 49 -5.89 6.43 8.29
N GLN A 50 -6.58 5.31 8.48
CA GLN A 50 -5.96 4.03 8.79
C GLN A 50 -5.15 3.49 7.59
N SER A 51 -5.64 3.66 6.35
CA SER A 51 -4.88 3.30 5.15
C SER A 51 -3.55 4.08 5.05
N LYS A 52 -3.57 5.38 5.39
CA LYS A 52 -2.36 6.20 5.41
C LYS A 52 -1.38 5.76 6.50
N GLU A 53 -1.87 5.46 7.70
CA GLU A 53 -1.04 4.91 8.80
C GLU A 53 -0.41 3.57 8.42
N GLU A 54 -1.19 2.60 7.92
CA GLU A 54 -0.66 1.30 7.47
C GLU A 54 0.39 1.46 6.36
N SER A 55 0.15 2.38 5.41
CA SER A 55 1.11 2.66 4.34
C SER A 55 2.42 3.22 4.89
N GLN A 56 2.36 4.15 5.83
CA GLN A 56 3.55 4.72 6.46
C GLN A 56 4.31 3.69 7.28
N GLU A 57 3.62 2.87 8.08
CA GLU A 57 4.26 1.79 8.82
C GLU A 57 4.91 0.76 7.90
N PHE A 58 4.26 0.41 6.80
CA PHE A 58 4.80 -0.51 5.80
C PHE A 58 6.07 0.04 5.16
N LEU A 59 6.06 1.32 4.74
CA LEU A 59 7.23 1.99 4.18
C LEU A 59 8.37 2.05 5.20
N ALA A 60 8.10 2.41 6.45
CA ALA A 60 9.10 2.44 7.51
C ALA A 60 9.73 1.06 7.76
N LYS A 61 8.92 -0.01 7.74
CA LYS A 61 9.41 -1.40 7.83
C LYS A 61 10.27 -1.78 6.63
N LEU A 62 9.91 -1.33 5.43
CA LEU A 62 10.65 -1.55 4.20
C LEU A 62 12.00 -0.84 4.23
N ASP A 63 12.03 0.42 4.67
CA ASP A 63 13.26 1.20 4.82
C ASP A 63 14.20 0.57 5.84
N ALA A 64 13.68 0.11 6.99
CA ALA A 64 14.46 -0.63 7.98
C ALA A 64 15.02 -1.95 7.43
N LYS A 65 14.26 -2.65 6.59
CA LYS A 65 14.74 -3.88 5.91
C LYS A 65 15.76 -3.56 4.82
N LYS A 66 15.66 -2.39 4.19
CA LYS A 66 16.58 -1.94 3.15
C LYS A 66 17.94 -1.54 3.71
N THR A 67 18.01 -0.93 4.89
CA THR A 67 19.28 -0.68 5.58
C THR A 67 19.94 -1.95 6.11
N SER A 68 19.15 -3.00 6.34
CA SER A 68 19.66 -4.32 6.80
C SER A 68 20.30 -5.14 5.67
N VAL A 69 20.09 -4.78 4.41
CA VAL A 69 20.59 -5.49 3.24
C VAL A 69 21.30 -4.48 2.36
N GLU A 70 22.63 -4.58 2.28
CA GLU A 70 23.44 -3.69 1.44
C GLU A 70 23.17 -4.03 -0.03
N TYR A 71 22.22 -3.34 -0.65
CA TYR A 71 21.93 -3.50 -2.07
C TYR A 71 22.96 -2.74 -2.90
N ALA A 72 23.39 -3.32 -4.03
CA ALA A 72 24.17 -2.61 -5.02
C ALA A 72 23.42 -1.35 -5.48
N THR A 73 24.06 -0.20 -5.37
CA THR A 73 23.50 1.08 -5.79
C THR A 73 23.57 1.24 -7.31
N LYS A 74 22.84 2.21 -7.85
CA LYS A 74 22.98 2.57 -9.28
C LYS A 74 24.42 3.00 -9.62
N ASP A 75 25.13 3.59 -8.65
CA ASP A 75 26.53 3.99 -8.84
C ASP A 75 27.46 2.78 -8.87
N ASP A 76 27.18 1.74 -8.07
CA ASP A 76 27.93 0.48 -8.13
C ASP A 76 27.75 -0.21 -9.49
N VAL A 77 26.53 -0.22 -10.02
CA VAL A 77 26.25 -0.78 -11.36
C VAL A 77 27.00 0.00 -12.45
N ARG A 78 26.93 1.33 -12.42
CA ARG A 78 27.61 2.19 -13.40
C ARG A 78 29.13 2.02 -13.37
N ARG A 79 29.71 1.91 -12.16
CA ARG A 79 31.14 1.65 -11.99
C ARG A 79 31.54 0.29 -12.57
N LEU A 80 30.66 -0.72 -12.49
CA LEU A 80 30.90 -2.02 -13.08
C LEU A 80 30.78 -2.00 -14.61
N GLU A 81 29.81 -1.26 -15.16
CA GLU A 81 29.66 -1.03 -16.60
C GLU A 81 30.91 -0.35 -17.20
N GLU A 82 31.38 0.74 -16.59
CA GLU A 82 32.60 1.44 -17.04
C GLU A 82 33.84 0.53 -17.01
N LYS A 83 33.98 -0.29 -15.96
CA LYS A 83 35.07 -1.27 -15.87
C LYS A 83 34.96 -2.36 -16.93
N LEU A 84 33.73 -2.80 -17.24
CA LEU A 84 33.50 -3.80 -18.27
C LEU A 84 33.87 -3.26 -19.65
N ASP A 85 33.48 -2.03 -19.97
CA ASP A 85 33.81 -1.37 -21.24
C ASP A 85 35.32 -1.15 -21.41
N ALA A 86 36.01 -0.76 -20.33
CA ALA A 86 37.46 -0.60 -20.34
C ALA A 86 38.19 -1.93 -20.59
N LEU A 87 37.74 -3.02 -19.98
CA LEU A 87 38.31 -4.36 -20.18
C LEU A 87 38.05 -4.89 -21.59
N LEU A 88 36.84 -4.68 -22.12
CA LEU A 88 36.50 -5.08 -23.49
C LEU A 88 37.30 -4.28 -24.53
N SER A 89 37.66 -3.04 -24.22
CA SER A 89 38.48 -2.20 -25.10
C SER A 89 39.97 -2.54 -25.06
N GLN A 90 40.49 -3.05 -23.94
CA GLN A 90 41.90 -3.52 -23.84
C GLN A 90 42.15 -4.88 -24.50
N ASN A 91 41.10 -5.68 -24.71
CA ASN A 91 41.20 -7.03 -25.29
C ASN A 91 40.88 -7.06 -26.80
N LYS A 92 40.83 -5.88 -27.44
CA LYS A 92 40.73 -5.68 -28.89
C LYS A 92 42.08 -5.27 -29.44
#